data_AF-A0A815IAR5-F1
#
_entry.id   AF-A0A815IAR5-F1
#
_cell.length_a   1.000
_cell.length_b   1.000
_cell.length_c   1.000
_cell.angle_alpha   90.00
_cell.angle_beta   90.00
_cell.angle_gamma   90.00
#
_symmetry.space_group_name_H-M   'P 1'
#
loop_
_entity.id
_entity.type
_entity.pdbx_description
1 polymer ?
#
loop_
_entity_poly.entity_id
_entity_poly.type
_entity_poly.pdbx_seq_one_letter_code
_entity_poly.pdbx_strand_id
1 'polypeptide(L)'
;MGFLYYPVLTNISLRQSSEIHISLSAPPHRINETDTLTIQWKSTQSINCVTWIPTELTFNTKNLQEQQILTLTHVQDGSQVTLIPNFYGRDYFGLSQI
;
A
#
# COMPACT_ATOMS: atom_id res chain seq x y z
N MET A 1 -12.25 -8.29 -6.49
CA MET A 1 -10.82 -7.93 -6.65
C MET A 1 -10.27 -7.63 -5.29
N GLY A 2 -9.29 -8.39 -4.81
CA GLY A 2 -8.78 -8.24 -3.46
C GLY A 2 -7.45 -7.48 -3.46
N PHE A 3 -7.38 -6.39 -2.70
CA PHE A 3 -6.12 -5.81 -2.25
C PHE A 3 -5.68 -6.57 -1.00
N LEU A 4 -4.55 -7.28 -1.10
CA LEU A 4 -4.02 -8.10 -0.02
C LEU A 4 -2.74 -7.48 0.50
N TYR A 5 -2.59 -7.44 1.83
CA TYR A 5 -1.39 -6.95 2.47
C TYR A 5 -1.06 -7.74 3.74
N TYR A 6 0.22 -7.95 3.99
CA TYR A 6 0.72 -8.65 5.18
C TYR A 6 2.10 -8.12 5.59
N PRO A 7 2.37 -7.91 6.89
CA PRO A 7 1.42 -8.02 8.01
C PRO A 7 0.40 -6.86 8.04
N VAL A 8 -0.76 -7.09 8.66
CA VAL A 8 -1.81 -6.06 8.85
C VAL A 8 -1.47 -5.11 9.99
N LEU A 9 -0.75 -5.61 10.99
CA LEU A 9 -0.25 -4.86 12.14
C LEU A 9 1.19 -5.27 12.38
N THR A 10 2.07 -4.28 12.56
CA THR A 10 3.47 -4.50 12.86
C THR A 10 3.89 -3.56 13.99
N ASN A 11 4.77 -4.06 14.87
CA ASN A 11 5.44 -3.23 15.86
C ASN A 11 6.87 -3.00 15.40
N ILE A 12 7.22 -1.74 15.18
CA ILE A 12 8.52 -1.34 14.66
C ILE A 12 9.23 -0.59 15.77
N SER A 13 10.39 -1.08 16.22
CA SER A 13 11.18 -0.33 17.21
C SER A 13 11.75 0.95 16.61
N LEU A 14 12.08 1.93 17.45
CA LEU A 14 12.66 3.19 17.01
C LEU A 14 13.91 2.96 16.13
N ARG A 15 13.96 3.63 14.97
CA ARG A 15 14.99 3.51 13.92
C ARG A 15 15.09 2.14 13.24
N GLN A 16 14.08 1.30 13.40
CA GLN A 16 13.97 0.05 12.65
C GLN A 16 12.94 0.18 11.52
N SER A 17 12.95 -0.82 10.65
CA SER A 17 12.04 -0.91 9.52
C SER A 17 11.31 -2.25 9.52
N SER A 18 10.15 -2.28 8.88
CA SER A 18 9.35 -3.48 8.65
C SER A 18 8.82 -3.47 7.23
N GLU A 19 8.80 -4.63 6.60
CA GLU A 19 8.30 -4.81 5.25
C GLU A 19 6.84 -5.24 5.29
N ILE A 20 6.02 -4.55 4.51
CA ILE A 20 4.64 -4.92 4.21
C ILE A 20 4.61 -5.42 2.77
N HIS A 21 4.22 -6.67 2.60
CA HIS A 21 4.00 -7.30 1.32
C HIS A 21 2.62 -6.95 0.82
N ILE A 22 2.53 -6.49 -0.43
CA ILE A 22 1.30 -6.01 -1.06
C ILE A 22 1.09 -6.76 -2.36
N SER A 23 -0.10 -7.34 -2.54
CA SER A 23 -0.45 -8.11 -3.72
C SER A 23 -1.89 -7.85 -4.15
N LEU A 24 -2.17 -8.05 -5.44
CA LEU A 24 -3.51 -7.96 -6.01
C LEU A 24 -3.98 -9.35 -6.42
N SER A 25 -5.13 -9.80 -5.90
CA SER A 25 -5.54 -11.20 -5.99
C SER A 25 -6.13 -11.63 -7.35
N ALA A 26 -6.41 -10.70 -8.26
CA ALA A 26 -6.90 -10.98 -9.62
C ALA A 26 -6.91 -9.67 -10.46
N PRO A 27 -6.93 -9.74 -11.79
CA PRO A 27 -7.17 -8.57 -12.64
C PRO A 27 -8.64 -8.13 -12.54
N PRO A 28 -8.96 -6.94 -11.99
CA PRO A 28 -10.27 -6.33 -12.20
C PRO A 28 -10.49 -6.37 -13.70
N HIS A 29 -11.62 -6.90 -14.12
CA HIS A 29 -12.00 -7.04 -15.52
C HIS A 29 -11.40 -5.93 -16.39
N ARG A 30 -10.60 -6.32 -17.40
CA ARG A 30 -9.95 -5.45 -18.38
C ARG A 30 -9.11 -4.31 -17.77
N ILE A 31 -8.03 -4.65 -17.07
CA ILE A 31 -6.84 -3.81 -17.21
C ILE A 31 -6.42 -3.96 -18.68
N ASN A 32 -6.78 -3.01 -19.54
CA ASN A 32 -6.23 -2.95 -20.89
C ASN A 32 -4.72 -2.74 -20.77
N GLU A 33 -3.97 -2.97 -21.84
CA GLU A 33 -2.50 -2.82 -21.83
C GLU A 33 -2.02 -1.43 -21.36
N THR A 34 -2.90 -0.43 -21.38
CA THR A 34 -2.66 0.96 -20.96
C THR A 34 -3.14 1.31 -19.56
N ASP A 35 -3.88 0.43 -18.88
CA ASP A 35 -4.48 0.75 -17.59
C ASP A 35 -3.48 0.52 -16.46
N THR A 36 -3.39 1.51 -15.57
CA THR A 36 -2.51 1.48 -14.41
C THR A 36 -3.31 1.75 -13.14
N LEU A 37 -3.04 0.97 -12.11
CA LEU A 37 -3.49 1.23 -10.75
C LEU A 37 -2.31 1.75 -9.95
N THR A 38 -2.43 2.97 -9.47
CA THR A 38 -1.45 3.56 -8.55
C THR A 38 -2.02 3.57 -7.14
N ILE A 39 -1.24 3.08 -6.18
CA ILE A 39 -1.55 3.09 -4.76
C ILE A 39 -0.61 4.07 -4.10
N GLN A 40 -1.17 5.06 -3.42
CA GLN A 40 -0.43 5.94 -2.51
C GLN A 40 -0.97 5.75 -1.09
N TRP A 41 -0.32 6.31 -0.09
CA TRP A 41 -0.74 6.13 1.29
C TRP A 41 -0.94 7.45 2.02
N LYS A 42 -1.92 7.44 2.92
CA LYS A 42 -2.19 8.55 3.84
C LYS A 42 -2.12 8.04 5.27
N SER A 43 -1.53 8.82 6.15
CA SER A 43 -1.59 8.60 7.59
C SER A 43 -2.81 9.29 8.17
N THR A 44 -3.46 8.68 9.17
CA THR A 44 -4.52 9.31 9.96
C THR A 44 -4.00 10.30 11.00
N GLN A 45 -2.69 10.29 11.30
CA GLN A 45 -2.05 11.14 12.32
C GLN A 45 -0.90 11.97 11.74
N SER A 46 -0.53 13.04 12.44
CA SER A 46 0.61 13.89 12.07
C SER A 46 1.92 13.09 11.98
N ILE A 47 2.59 13.19 10.84
CA ILE A 47 3.45 12.17 10.21
C ILE A 47 4.93 12.17 10.64
N ASN A 48 5.24 12.58 11.86
CA ASN A 48 6.66 12.75 12.23
C ASN A 48 7.30 11.47 12.79
N CYS A 49 6.51 10.43 13.10
CA CYS A 49 6.99 9.20 13.72
C CYS A 49 7.25 8.05 12.73
N VAL A 50 6.61 8.01 11.55
CA VAL A 50 6.78 6.91 10.58
C VAL A 50 6.97 7.46 9.17
N THR A 51 7.92 6.88 8.43
CA THR A 51 8.12 7.10 7.00
C THR A 51 7.97 5.79 6.23
N TRP A 52 7.75 5.87 4.91
CA TRP A 52 7.62 4.68 4.07
C TRP A 52 8.17 4.86 2.67
N ILE A 53 8.67 3.77 2.09
CA ILE A 53 9.20 3.71 0.73
C ILE A 53 8.73 2.39 0.08
N PRO A 54 8.26 2.40 -1.19
CA PRO A 54 8.07 3.57 -2.03
C PRO A 54 6.89 4.44 -1.57
N THR A 55 6.80 5.68 -2.06
CA THR A 55 5.66 6.59 -1.77
C THR A 55 4.44 6.31 -2.64
N GLU A 56 4.64 5.56 -3.73
CA GLU A 56 3.59 5.01 -4.58
C GLU A 56 3.96 3.62 -5.12
N LEU A 57 2.96 2.78 -5.35
CA LEU A 57 3.10 1.53 -6.10
C LEU A 57 2.23 1.59 -7.34
N THR A 58 2.79 1.18 -8.48
CA THR A 58 2.04 1.12 -9.74
C THR A 58 1.92 -0.32 -10.22
N PHE A 59 0.68 -0.76 -10.39
CA PHE A 59 0.32 -2.05 -10.95
C PHE A 59 -0.22 -1.87 -12.36
N ASN A 60 0.16 -2.77 -13.27
CA ASN A 60 -0.27 -2.86 -14.65
C ASN A 60 -0.36 -4.34 -15.05
N THR A 61 -0.71 -4.63 -16.30
CA THR A 61 -0.86 -6.01 -16.80
C THR A 61 0.39 -6.89 -16.66
N LYS A 62 1.59 -6.29 -16.53
CA LYS A 62 2.86 -7.01 -16.44
C LYS A 62 3.21 -7.41 -15.01
N ASN A 63 2.91 -6.57 -14.02
CA ASN A 63 3.31 -6.77 -12.62
C ASN A 63 2.14 -6.98 -11.66
N LEU A 64 0.91 -7.13 -12.17
CA LEU A 64 -0.29 -7.32 -11.36
C LEU A 64 -0.20 -8.50 -10.37
N GLN A 65 0.47 -9.58 -10.80
CA GLN A 65 0.66 -10.80 -10.00
C GLN A 65 1.93 -10.77 -9.16
N GLU A 66 2.75 -9.71 -9.30
CA GLU A 66 3.98 -9.57 -8.54
C GLU A 66 3.68 -8.96 -7.18
N GLN A 67 4.24 -9.58 -6.14
CA GLN A 67 4.23 -9.02 -4.80
C GLN A 67 5.12 -7.78 -4.75
N GLN A 68 4.55 -6.67 -4.33
CA GLN A 68 5.26 -5.43 -4.10
C GLN A 68 5.62 -5.30 -2.61
N ILE A 69 6.67 -4.55 -2.30
CA ILE A 69 7.13 -4.34 -0.93
C ILE A 69 7.02 -2.86 -0.59
N LEU A 70 6.37 -2.58 0.54
CA LEU A 70 6.36 -1.29 1.20
C LEU A 70 7.18 -1.40 2.49
N THR A 71 8.26 -0.65 2.57
CA THR A 71 9.11 -0.57 3.77
C THR A 71 8.64 0.59 4.64
N LEU A 72 8.15 0.27 5.83
CA LEU A 72 7.83 1.25 6.88
C LEU A 72 9.05 1.43 7.79
N THR A 73 9.37 2.66 8.18
CA THR A 73 10.48 2.97 9.10
C THR A 73 9.98 3.86 10.24
N HIS A 74 10.24 3.44 11.48
CA HIS A 74 9.92 4.22 12.68
C HIS A 74 11.05 5.22 12.94
N VAL A 75 10.77 6.52 12.79
CA VAL A 75 11.79 7.59 12.82
C VAL A 75 11.80 8.39 14.11
N GLN A 76 10.67 8.52 14.80
CA GLN A 76 10.54 9.24 16.08
C GLN A 76 9.46 8.60 16.94
N ASP A 77 9.59 8.69 18.27
CA ASP A 77 8.57 8.19 19.19
C ASP A 77 7.20 8.85 18.92
N GLY A 78 6.15 8.04 18.93
CA GLY A 78 4.80 8.51 18.66
C GLY A 78 3.73 7.48 19.00
N SER A 79 2.48 7.86 18.78
CA SER A 79 1.33 6.97 18.89
C SER A 79 1.21 6.02 17.71
N GLN A 80 0.34 5.02 17.85
CA GLN A 80 -0.01 4.10 16.77
C GLN A 80 -0.46 4.86 15.51
N VAL A 81 0.20 4.57 14.38
CA VAL A 81 -0.13 5.14 13.07
C VAL A 81 -0.99 4.15 12.28
N THR A 82 -2.05 4.65 11.64
CA THR A 82 -2.81 3.89 10.65
C THR A 82 -2.49 4.43 9.27
N LEU A 83 -1.99 3.54 8.41
CA LEU A 83 -1.72 3.84 7.01
C LEU A 83 -2.90 3.38 6.14
N ILE A 84 -3.53 4.32 5.44
CA ILE A 84 -4.69 4.08 4.59
C ILE A 84 -4.25 4.15 3.13
N PRO A 85 -4.42 3.06 2.34
CA PRO A 85 -4.14 3.10 0.91
C PRO A 85 -5.19 3.97 0.19
N ASN A 86 -4.72 4.80 -0.74
CA ASN A 86 -5.52 5.58 -1.65
C ASN A 86 -5.23 5.11 -3.08
N PHE A 87 -6.29 4.76 -3.81
CA PHE A 87 -6.20 4.12 -5.12
C PHE A 87 -6.50 5.13 -6.22
N TYR A 88 -5.69 5.15 -7.26
CA TYR A 88 -5.82 6.01 -8.43
C TYR A 88 -5.76 5.15 -9.70
N GLY A 89 -6.66 5.36 -10.65
CA GLY A 89 -6.65 4.64 -11.93
C GLY A 89 -7.99 4.75 -12.68
N ARG A 90 -7.96 4.54 -14.00
CA ARG A 90 -9.19 4.30 -14.79
C ARG A 90 -9.71 2.90 -14.43
N ASP A 91 -11.01 2.79 -14.18
CA ASP A 91 -11.73 1.56 -13.77
C ASP A 91 -11.44 0.95 -12.39
N TYR A 92 -10.75 1.66 -11.48
CA TYR A 92 -10.73 1.25 -10.06
C TYR A 92 -11.95 1.80 -9.29
N PHE A 93 -13.16 1.47 -9.75
CA PHE A 93 -14.38 1.68 -8.98
C PHE A 93 -14.65 0.46 -8.09
N GLY A 94 -14.36 0.62 -6.80
CA GLY A 94 -14.96 -0.20 -5.76
C GLY A 94 -13.98 -1.00 -4.94
N LEU A 95 -13.56 -0.44 -3.81
CA LEU A 95 -13.53 -1.17 -2.54
C LEU A 95 -13.90 -0.20 -1.42
N SER A 96 -15.22 0.04 -1.28
CA SER A 96 -15.80 0.29 0.04
C SER A 96 -15.95 -1.05 0.75
N GLN A 97 -15.42 -1.15 1.98
CA GLN A 97 -15.77 -2.12 3.03
C GLN A 97 -15.51 -3.60 2.69
N ILE A 98 -14.63 -4.28 3.46
CA ILE A 98 -14.97 -5.03 4.70
C ILE A 98 -13.72 -5.04 5.59
#